data_AF-A0A368GAY2-F1
#
_entry.id   AF-A0A368GAY2-F1
#
_cell.length_a   1.000
_cell.length_b   1.000
_cell.length_c   1.000
_cell.angle_alpha   90.00
_cell.angle_beta   90.00
_cell.angle_gamma   90.00
#
_symmetry.space_group_name_H-M   'P 1'
#
loop_
_entity.id
_entity.type
_entity.pdbx_description
1 polymer ?
#
loop_
_entity_poly.entity_id
_entity_poly.type
_entity_poly.pdbx_seq_one_letter_code
_entity_poly.pdbx_strand_id
1 'polypeptide(L)'
;MKNEFYGLLQDTIDEAPQRDLKIVLEDFNAQLRGDRHGIKRTVGPFSSSEHLSDNGERLIPFCDRNDLCAGNAYFQHRATLKPKLKQQRPLTITRPFAVEKLKDPVVANSFNLELRNRFKLLRDTNDIEENWAASKALMNNCAEKFIGGDEAQEKSNEFRKERGGKSTTGNV
;
A
#
# COMPACT_ATOMS: atom_id res chain seq x y z
N MET A 1 -15.61 -6.89 -14.47
CA MET A 1 -14.94 -6.71 -13.17
C MET A 1 -13.41 -6.81 -13.24
N LYS A 2 -12.74 -7.99 -13.26
CA LYS A 2 -11.26 -8.03 -13.28
C LYS A 2 -10.65 -7.45 -14.56
N ASN A 3 -11.21 -7.76 -15.72
CA ASN A 3 -10.73 -7.20 -17.01
C ASN A 3 -10.94 -5.68 -17.09
N GLU A 4 -12.08 -5.17 -16.60
CA GLU A 4 -12.30 -3.72 -16.50
C GLU A 4 -11.28 -3.04 -15.61
N PHE A 5 -10.96 -3.63 -14.46
CA PHE A 5 -9.93 -3.09 -13.57
C PHE A 5 -8.59 -2.94 -14.30
N TYR A 6 -8.12 -3.98 -14.98
CA TYR A 6 -6.87 -3.91 -15.74
C TYR A 6 -6.95 -2.96 -16.95
N GLY A 7 -8.14 -2.79 -17.55
CA GLY A 7 -8.37 -1.78 -18.58
C GLY A 7 -8.18 -0.36 -18.04
N LEU A 8 -8.91 -0.02 -16.96
CA LEU A 8 -8.79 1.29 -16.32
C LEU A 8 -7.37 1.56 -15.79
N LEU A 9 -6.72 0.54 -15.25
CA LEU A 9 -5.35 0.64 -14.78
C LEU A 9 -4.38 0.90 -15.94
N GLN A 10 -4.59 0.26 -17.09
CA GLN A 10 -3.78 0.52 -18.30
C GLN A 10 -3.98 1.96 -18.79
N ASP A 11 -5.23 2.43 -18.88
CA ASP A 11 -5.53 3.81 -19.28
C ASP A 11 -4.83 4.82 -18.35
N THR A 12 -4.83 4.55 -17.04
CA THR A 12 -4.15 5.39 -16.05
C THR A 12 -2.63 5.44 -16.24
N ILE A 13 -2.01 4.31 -16.60
CA ILE A 13 -0.57 4.24 -16.89
C ILE A 13 -0.22 4.96 -18.19
N ASP A 14 -1.09 4.85 -19.19
CA ASP A 14 -0.91 5.45 -20.52
C ASP A 14 -1.09 6.98 -20.48
N GLU A 15 -1.99 7.49 -19.63
CA GLU A 15 -2.16 8.92 -19.36
C GLU A 15 -1.00 9.53 -18.58
N ALA A 16 -0.27 8.72 -17.79
CA ALA A 16 0.85 9.19 -17.00
C ALA A 16 2.08 9.53 -17.87
N PRO A 17 2.83 10.61 -17.58
CA PRO A 17 3.98 11.00 -18.39
C PRO A 17 5.00 9.86 -18.55
N GLN A 18 5.48 9.66 -19.78
CA GLN A 18 6.31 8.49 -20.10
C GLN A 18 7.66 8.49 -19.35
N ARG A 19 8.24 9.67 -19.09
CA ARG A 19 9.55 9.82 -18.45
C ARG A 19 9.50 9.83 -16.92
N ASP A 20 8.32 9.80 -16.34
CA ASP A 20 8.15 9.82 -14.88
C ASP A 20 8.33 8.42 -14.29
N LEU A 21 8.80 8.37 -13.04
CA LEU A 21 8.89 7.14 -12.26
C LEU A 21 7.48 6.73 -11.84
N LYS A 22 7.01 5.58 -12.32
CA LYS A 22 5.67 5.05 -12.03
C LYS A 22 5.72 4.03 -10.90
N ILE A 23 4.94 4.24 -9.86
CA ILE A 23 4.76 3.30 -8.76
C ILE A 23 3.29 2.92 -8.69
N VAL A 24 3.01 1.62 -8.86
CA VAL A 24 1.66 1.07 -8.69
C VAL A 24 1.61 0.38 -7.34
N LEU A 25 0.82 0.93 -6.43
CA LEU A 25 0.64 0.44 -5.07
C LEU A 25 -0.79 -0.07 -4.95
N GLU A 26 -0.98 -1.31 -4.48
CA GLU A 26 -2.23 -1.87 -3.95
C GLU A 26 -2.00 -3.37 -3.63
N ASP A 27 -2.98 -4.02 -3.01
CA ASP A 27 -3.02 -5.49 -2.90
C ASP A 27 -3.64 -6.13 -4.15
N PHE A 28 -2.78 -6.55 -5.09
CA PHE A 28 -3.19 -7.30 -6.28
C PHE A 28 -3.62 -8.75 -5.98
N ASN A 29 -3.40 -9.24 -4.75
CA ASN A 29 -3.66 -10.61 -4.32
C ASN A 29 -3.20 -11.64 -5.36
N ALA A 30 -1.97 -11.44 -5.85
CA ALA A 30 -1.36 -12.22 -6.92
C ALA A 30 -0.29 -13.15 -6.36
N GLN A 31 -0.40 -14.43 -6.69
CA GLN A 31 0.63 -15.42 -6.38
C GLN A 31 1.48 -15.60 -7.63
N LEU A 32 2.77 -15.27 -7.53
CA LEU A 32 3.72 -15.32 -8.64
C LEU A 32 4.57 -16.59 -8.51
N ARG A 33 4.52 -17.45 -9.52
CA ARG A 33 5.27 -18.70 -9.56
C ARG A 33 6.78 -18.44 -9.57
N GLY A 34 7.55 -19.31 -8.91
CA GLY A 34 9.02 -19.22 -8.85
C GLY A 34 9.76 -19.53 -10.15
N ASP A 35 9.11 -20.08 -11.18
CA ASP A 35 9.71 -20.26 -12.50
C ASP A 35 9.67 -18.95 -13.28
N ARG A 36 10.86 -18.43 -13.60
CA ARG A 36 11.06 -17.07 -14.12
C ARG A 36 11.61 -17.04 -15.54
N HIS A 37 11.53 -18.14 -16.28
CA HIS A 37 11.93 -18.12 -17.69
C HIS A 37 11.10 -17.09 -18.47
N GLY A 38 11.77 -16.14 -19.12
CA GLY A 38 11.12 -15.06 -19.88
C GLY A 38 10.63 -13.85 -19.06
N ILE A 39 10.54 -13.94 -17.73
CA ILE A 39 9.93 -12.89 -16.88
C ILE A 39 10.83 -12.38 -15.74
N LYS A 40 12.15 -12.59 -15.86
CA LYS A 40 13.13 -12.21 -14.81
C LYS A 40 13.18 -10.70 -14.52
N ARG A 41 12.76 -9.85 -15.46
CA ARG A 41 12.66 -8.38 -15.26
C ARG A 41 11.41 -8.00 -14.47
N THR A 42 10.35 -8.78 -14.60
CA THR A 42 9.04 -8.50 -14.02
C THR A 42 8.89 -9.12 -12.64
N VAL A 43 9.37 -10.36 -12.46
CA VAL A 43 9.23 -11.14 -11.24
C VAL A 43 10.59 -11.38 -10.59
N GLY A 44 10.74 -10.91 -9.36
CA GLY A 44 11.98 -11.01 -8.59
C GLY A 44 12.30 -12.43 -8.10
N PRO A 45 13.53 -12.69 -7.64
CA PRO A 45 14.01 -14.02 -7.25
C PRO A 45 13.37 -14.63 -6.01
N PHE A 46 12.66 -13.84 -5.20
CA PHE A 46 12.05 -14.28 -3.97
C PHE A 46 10.54 -14.54 -4.11
N SER A 47 10.02 -14.60 -5.34
CA SER A 47 8.68 -15.14 -5.60
C SER A 47 8.65 -16.62 -5.19
N SER A 48 8.11 -16.92 -4.02
CA SER A 48 8.14 -18.26 -3.42
C SER A 48 6.85 -19.05 -3.65
N SER A 49 5.96 -18.61 -4.55
CA SER A 49 4.74 -19.37 -4.81
C SER A 49 5.02 -20.58 -5.68
N GLU A 50 4.48 -21.73 -5.28
CA GLU A 50 4.44 -22.94 -6.09
C GLU A 50 3.46 -22.80 -7.27
N HIS A 51 2.38 -22.03 -7.06
CA HIS A 51 1.30 -21.84 -8.02
C HIS A 51 1.25 -20.41 -8.54
N LEU A 52 0.90 -20.26 -9.82
CA LEU A 52 0.52 -19.00 -10.42
C LEU A 52 -0.99 -18.83 -10.25
N SER A 53 -1.45 -17.78 -9.58
CA SER A 53 -2.90 -17.52 -9.48
C SER A 53 -3.44 -16.83 -10.74
N ASP A 54 -4.76 -16.86 -10.99
CA ASP A 54 -5.42 -16.11 -12.08
C ASP A 54 -5.08 -14.61 -12.05
N ASN A 55 -4.90 -14.03 -10.85
CA ASN A 55 -4.43 -12.65 -10.73
C ASN A 55 -2.95 -12.51 -11.14
N GLY A 56 -2.11 -13.51 -10.83
CA GLY A 56 -0.71 -13.55 -11.27
C GLY A 56 -0.57 -13.67 -12.79
N GLU A 57 -1.40 -14.49 -13.44
CA GLU A 57 -1.45 -14.63 -14.90
C GLU A 57 -1.76 -13.30 -15.63
N ARG A 58 -2.47 -12.39 -14.95
CA ARG A 58 -2.83 -11.07 -15.47
C ARG A 58 -1.81 -9.99 -15.10
N LEU A 59 -1.30 -10.05 -13.87
CA LEU A 59 -0.36 -9.06 -13.34
C LEU A 59 1.00 -9.12 -14.04
N ILE A 60 1.51 -10.33 -14.33
CA ILE A 60 2.81 -10.50 -14.99
C ILE A 60 2.85 -9.82 -16.38
N PRO A 61 1.95 -10.11 -17.33
CA PRO A 61 1.97 -9.46 -18.64
C PRO A 61 1.65 -7.96 -18.56
N PHE A 62 0.80 -7.53 -17.61
CA PHE A 62 0.57 -6.11 -17.36
C PHE A 62 1.87 -5.40 -16.94
N CYS A 63 2.61 -5.97 -15.98
CA CYS A 63 3.86 -5.37 -15.53
C CYS A 63 4.93 -5.41 -16.63
N ASP A 64 5.07 -6.50 -17.38
CA ASP A 64 6.05 -6.60 -18.48
C ASP A 64 5.78 -5.59 -19.60
N ARG A 65 4.50 -5.40 -19.99
CA ARG A 65 4.10 -4.40 -20.99
C ARG A 65 4.45 -2.96 -20.57
N ASN A 66 4.37 -2.67 -19.28
CA ASN A 66 4.51 -1.32 -18.74
C ASN A 66 5.89 -1.05 -18.12
N ASP A 67 6.87 -1.94 -18.35
CA ASP A 67 8.21 -1.91 -17.75
C ASP A 67 8.17 -1.78 -16.21
N LEU A 68 7.17 -2.40 -15.57
CA LEU A 68 7.02 -2.48 -14.13
C LEU A 68 7.60 -3.78 -13.59
N CYS A 69 7.99 -3.76 -12.31
CA CYS A 69 8.46 -4.94 -11.60
C CYS A 69 7.62 -5.18 -10.33
N ALA A 70 7.40 -6.45 -9.99
CA ALA A 70 6.70 -6.84 -8.77
C ALA A 70 7.64 -6.67 -7.57
N GLY A 71 7.69 -5.46 -6.99
CA GLY A 71 8.64 -5.09 -5.94
C GLY A 71 8.74 -6.09 -4.77
N ASN A 72 7.61 -6.61 -4.27
CA ASN A 72 7.58 -7.58 -3.17
C ASN A 72 8.28 -8.92 -3.50
N ALA A 73 8.42 -9.27 -4.78
CA ALA A 73 9.14 -10.48 -5.19
C ALA A 73 10.66 -10.28 -5.28
N TYR A 74 11.16 -9.04 -5.21
CA TYR A 74 12.59 -8.73 -5.36
C TYR A 74 13.37 -8.72 -4.05
N PHE A 75 12.69 -8.68 -2.91
CA PHE A 75 13.33 -8.64 -1.60
C PHE A 75 12.99 -9.89 -0.81
N GLN A 76 14.01 -10.51 -0.20
CA GLN A 76 13.80 -11.62 0.70
C GLN A 76 13.07 -11.11 1.94
N HIS A 77 11.80 -11.48 2.09
CA HIS A 77 11.14 -11.28 3.37
C HIS A 77 11.86 -12.12 4.43
N ARG A 78 12.23 -11.45 5.53
CA ARG A 78 12.77 -12.13 6.71
C ARG A 78 11.76 -13.20 7.11
N ALA A 79 12.15 -14.46 7.06
CA ALA A 79 11.28 -15.56 7.43
C ALA A 79 10.81 -15.33 8.87
N THR A 80 9.55 -14.92 9.03
CA THR A 80 8.87 -15.04 10.31
C THR A 80 8.73 -16.54 10.51
N LEU A 81 9.70 -17.14 11.23
CA LEU A 81 9.44 -18.36 11.97
C LEU A 81 8.09 -18.10 12.65
N LYS A 82 7.07 -18.87 12.29
CA LYS A 82 5.86 -18.97 13.08
C LYS A 82 6.22 -19.95 14.18
N PRO A 83 6.71 -19.54 15.37
CA PRO A 83 6.54 -20.42 16.51
C PRO A 83 5.04 -20.76 16.54
N LYS A 84 4.70 -22.03 16.76
CA LYS A 84 3.31 -22.44 16.98
C LYS A 84 2.82 -21.73 18.25
N LEU A 85 2.46 -20.46 18.12
CA LEU A 85 1.97 -19.62 19.19
C LEU A 85 0.48 -19.90 19.27
N LYS A 86 0.08 -20.36 20.45
CA LYS A 86 -1.31 -20.45 20.93
C LYS A 86 -2.12 -19.30 20.35
N GLN A 87 -3.15 -19.64 19.58
CA GLN A 87 -4.21 -18.75 19.09
C GLN A 87 -3.74 -17.31 18.88
N GLN A 88 -3.07 -17.04 17.74
CA GLN A 88 -2.79 -15.66 17.35
C GLN A 88 -4.14 -14.95 17.27
N ARG A 89 -4.37 -13.97 18.15
CA ARG A 89 -5.51 -13.06 18.01
C ARG A 89 -5.46 -12.54 16.56
N PRO A 90 -6.59 -12.51 15.83
CA PRO A 90 -6.57 -12.01 14.46
C PRO A 90 -5.85 -10.66 14.47
N LEU A 91 -4.84 -10.51 13.63
CA LEU A 91 -4.22 -9.20 13.40
C LEU A 91 -5.35 -8.34 12.84
N THR A 92 -5.93 -7.50 13.70
CA THR A 92 -6.84 -6.47 13.23
C THR A 92 -6.02 -5.56 12.34
N ILE A 93 -6.18 -5.69 11.02
CA ILE A 93 -5.68 -4.71 10.07
C ILE A 93 -6.50 -3.45 10.36
N THR A 94 -5.95 -2.60 11.22
CA THR A 94 -6.54 -1.31 11.56
C THR A 94 -6.44 -0.42 10.34
N ARG A 95 -7.56 -0.03 9.75
CA ARG A 95 -7.61 0.94 8.66
C ARG A 95 -7.46 2.33 9.28
N PRO A 96 -6.33 3.02 9.12
CA PRO A 96 -6.07 4.26 9.86
C PRO A 96 -6.97 5.41 9.42
N PHE A 97 -7.52 5.35 8.20
CA PHE A 97 -8.33 6.42 7.62
C PHE A 97 -9.69 5.89 7.14
N ALA A 98 -10.71 6.74 7.18
CA ALA A 98 -12.04 6.42 6.67
C ALA A 98 -12.09 6.48 5.13
N VAL A 99 -11.37 5.57 4.46
CA VAL A 99 -11.24 5.49 2.99
C VAL A 99 -12.60 5.43 2.28
N GLU A 100 -13.64 4.93 2.95
CA GLU A 100 -15.01 4.92 2.44
C GLU A 100 -15.55 6.30 2.03
N LYS A 101 -15.05 7.37 2.65
CA LYS A 101 -15.41 8.76 2.31
C LYS A 101 -14.93 9.17 0.91
N LEU A 102 -13.95 8.48 0.34
CA LEU A 102 -13.50 8.72 -1.04
C LEU A 102 -14.51 8.22 -2.09
N LYS A 103 -15.59 7.53 -1.69
CA LYS A 103 -16.70 7.21 -2.60
C LYS A 103 -17.49 8.44 -3.00
N ASP A 104 -17.43 9.52 -2.20
CA ASP A 104 -18.02 10.81 -2.57
C ASP A 104 -17.10 11.51 -3.60
N PRO A 105 -17.61 11.79 -4.82
CA PRO A 105 -16.82 12.42 -5.87
C PRO A 105 -16.29 13.82 -5.49
N VAL A 106 -16.99 14.56 -4.63
CA VAL A 106 -16.54 15.89 -4.18
C VAL A 106 -15.32 15.75 -3.27
N VAL A 107 -15.35 14.79 -2.35
CA VAL A 107 -14.24 14.49 -1.44
C VAL A 107 -13.06 13.93 -2.21
N ALA A 108 -13.29 12.98 -3.13
CA ALA A 108 -12.24 12.38 -3.96
C ALA A 108 -11.53 13.42 -4.85
N ASN A 109 -12.29 14.31 -5.50
CA ASN A 109 -11.72 15.34 -6.36
C ASN A 109 -10.91 16.36 -5.55
N SER A 110 -11.41 16.77 -4.38
CA SER A 110 -10.70 17.70 -3.48
C SER A 110 -9.40 17.11 -2.96
N PHE A 111 -9.44 15.83 -2.55
CA PHE A 111 -8.26 15.08 -2.11
C PHE A 111 -7.22 14.95 -3.22
N ASN A 112 -7.65 14.56 -4.44
CA ASN A 112 -6.77 14.47 -5.61
C ASN A 112 -6.14 15.82 -5.98
N LEU A 113 -6.91 16.89 -5.95
CA LEU A 113 -6.41 18.23 -6.26
C LEU A 113 -5.35 18.68 -5.26
N GLU A 114 -5.59 18.50 -3.96
CA GLU A 114 -4.63 18.84 -2.92
C GLU A 114 -3.36 18.00 -3.05
N LEU A 115 -3.50 16.68 -3.24
CA LEU A 115 -2.36 15.79 -3.45
C LEU A 115 -1.52 16.24 -4.63
N ARG A 116 -2.13 16.48 -5.79
CA ARG A 116 -1.43 16.96 -6.99
C ARG A 116 -0.71 18.28 -6.75
N ASN A 117 -1.36 19.21 -6.07
CA ASN A 117 -0.77 20.51 -5.77
C ASN A 117 0.45 20.39 -4.86
N ARG A 118 0.38 19.56 -3.82
CA ARG A 118 1.50 19.42 -2.89
C ARG A 118 2.62 18.53 -3.43
N PHE A 119 2.31 17.49 -4.23
CA PHE A 119 3.34 16.68 -4.90
C PHE A 119 4.19 17.48 -5.88
N LYS A 120 3.62 18.52 -6.52
CA LYS A 120 4.41 19.44 -7.36
C LYS A 120 5.56 20.13 -6.61
N LEU A 121 5.44 20.28 -5.29
CA LEU A 121 6.46 20.92 -4.45
C LEU A 121 7.59 19.97 -4.03
N LEU A 122 7.47 18.66 -4.28
CA LEU A 122 8.45 17.64 -3.89
C LEU A 122 9.51 17.34 -4.96
N ARG A 123 9.62 18.15 -6.02
CA ARG A 123 10.43 17.83 -7.21
C ARG A 123 11.95 18.02 -7.05
N ASP A 124 12.43 18.59 -5.94
CA ASP A 124 13.79 19.14 -5.86
C ASP A 124 14.73 18.42 -4.87
N THR A 125 14.39 17.24 -4.38
CA THR A 125 15.19 16.54 -3.36
C THR A 125 15.95 15.35 -3.97
N ASN A 126 17.29 15.40 -3.84
CA ASN A 126 18.23 14.42 -4.42
C ASN A 126 18.35 13.12 -3.60
N ASP A 127 17.70 13.02 -2.44
CA ASP A 127 17.72 11.84 -1.57
C ASP A 127 16.39 11.07 -1.66
N ILE A 128 16.48 9.80 -2.03
CA ILE A 128 15.34 8.90 -2.20
C ILE A 128 14.62 8.66 -0.86
N GLU A 129 15.36 8.58 0.25
CA GLU A 129 14.75 8.32 1.56
C GLU A 129 14.03 9.55 2.11
N GLU A 130 14.62 10.74 1.92
CA GLU A 130 13.96 12.01 2.22
C GLU A 130 12.71 12.20 1.35
N ASN A 131 12.79 11.88 0.05
CA ASN A 131 11.66 11.91 -0.89
C ASN A 131 10.53 11.00 -0.44
N TRP A 132 10.88 9.81 0.03
CA TRP A 132 9.92 8.84 0.52
C TRP A 132 9.24 9.31 1.81
N ALA A 133 10.02 9.79 2.77
CA ALA A 133 9.50 10.33 4.02
C ALA A 133 8.55 11.53 3.77
N ALA A 134 8.96 12.45 2.90
CA ALA A 134 8.17 13.62 2.53
C ALA A 134 6.86 13.22 1.82
N SER A 135 6.95 12.30 0.85
CA SER A 135 5.78 11.78 0.12
C SER A 135 4.79 11.08 1.06
N LYS A 136 5.31 10.24 1.97
CA LYS A 136 4.50 9.53 2.97
C LYS A 136 3.81 10.49 3.94
N ALA A 137 4.53 11.50 4.45
CA ALA A 137 3.96 12.52 5.33
C ALA A 137 2.87 13.31 4.61
N LEU A 138 3.11 13.70 3.36
CA LEU A 138 2.16 14.44 2.54
C LEU A 138 0.87 13.66 2.28
N MET A 139 0.99 12.39 1.90
CA MET A 139 -0.15 11.49 1.73
C MET A 139 -0.97 11.37 3.03
N ASN A 140 -0.31 11.11 4.16
CA ASN A 140 -0.99 10.98 5.45
C ASN A 140 -1.68 12.27 5.88
N ASN A 141 -1.01 13.42 5.73
CA ASN A 141 -1.59 14.73 6.08
C ASN A 141 -2.79 15.08 5.20
N CYS A 142 -2.75 14.76 3.91
CA CYS A 142 -3.90 14.92 3.04
C CYS A 142 -5.04 13.98 3.45
N ALA A 143 -4.72 12.73 3.78
CA ALA A 143 -5.73 11.76 4.21
C ALA A 143 -6.40 12.21 5.50
N GLU A 144 -5.62 12.63 6.49
CA GLU A 144 -6.14 13.13 7.76
C GLU A 144 -7.05 14.36 7.57
N LYS A 145 -6.65 15.31 6.70
CA LYS A 145 -7.44 16.52 6.40
C LYS A 145 -8.81 16.20 5.78
N PHE A 146 -8.88 15.27 4.83
CA PHE A 146 -10.09 15.08 4.00
C PHE A 146 -10.93 13.87 4.38
N ILE A 147 -10.30 12.77 4.80
CA ILE A 147 -11.02 11.53 5.17
C ILE A 147 -10.99 11.27 6.68
N GLY A 148 -10.03 11.84 7.42
CA GLY A 148 -9.94 11.71 8.87
C GLY A 148 -9.65 10.28 9.33
N GLY A 149 -9.45 10.11 10.64
CA GLY A 149 -9.27 8.79 11.25
C GLY A 149 -10.52 7.91 11.11
N ASP A 150 -10.35 6.59 11.11
CA ASP A 150 -11.48 5.67 11.29
C ASP A 150 -12.03 5.84 12.73
N GLU A 151 -13.32 6.18 12.85
CA GLU A 151 -13.99 6.41 14.15
C GLU A 151 -13.93 5.19 15.07
N ALA A 152 -13.86 3.98 14.49
CA ALA A 152 -13.66 2.75 15.25
C ALA A 152 -12.26 2.68 15.89
N GLN A 153 -11.27 3.30 15.25
CA GLN A 153 -9.89 3.36 15.70
C GLN A 153 -9.66 4.48 16.73
N GLU A 154 -10.30 5.65 16.58
CA GLU A 154 -10.31 6.69 17.61
C GLU A 154 -10.86 6.17 18.93
N LYS A 155 -12.02 5.49 18.89
CA LYS A 155 -12.61 4.85 20.07
C LYS A 155 -11.72 3.75 20.65
N SER A 156 -11.07 2.94 19.82
CA SER A 156 -10.13 1.90 20.30
C SER A 156 -8.87 2.49 20.95
N ASN A 157 -8.34 3.58 20.38
CA ASN A 157 -7.17 4.29 20.91
C ASN A 157 -7.50 5.03 22.20
N GLU A 158 -8.68 5.65 22.30
CA GLU A 158 -9.21 6.26 23.51
C GLU A 158 -9.37 5.22 24.63
N PHE A 159 -10.01 4.09 24.33
CA PHE A 159 -10.20 2.98 25.27
C PHE A 159 -8.87 2.37 25.76
N ARG A 160 -7.84 2.34 24.89
CA ARG A 160 -6.49 1.87 25.23
C ARG A 160 -5.73 2.88 26.10
N LYS A 161 -5.96 4.18 25.91
CA LYS A 161 -5.39 5.26 26.73
C LYS A 161 -6.01 5.29 28.13
N GLU A 162 -7.31 5.04 28.25
CA GLU A 162 -8.01 4.92 29.54
C GLU A 162 -7.52 3.74 30.40
N ARG A 163 -7.13 2.62 29.76
CA ARG A 163 -6.57 1.45 30.47
C ARG A 163 -5.10 1.60 30.84
N GLY A 164 -4.34 2.44 30.14
CA GLY A 164 -2.94 2.72 30.46
C GLY A 164 -2.72 3.68 31.63
N GLY A 165 -3.78 4.35 32.11
CA GLY A 165 -3.72 5.38 33.16
C GLY A 165 -3.92 4.90 34.60
N LYS A 166 -4.18 3.60 34.85
CA LYS A 166 -4.32 3.08 36.22
C LYS A 166 -3.09 2.25 36.62
N SER A 167 -1.97 2.94 36.86
CA SER A 167 -0.90 2.36 37.68
C SER A 167 -1.17 2.72 39.14
N THR A 168 -1.66 1.75 39.89
CA THR A 168 -1.89 1.80 41.33
C THR A 168 -0.57 2.05 42.07
N THR A 169 -0.51 3.16 42.81
CA THR A 169 0.44 3.35 43.92
C THR A 169 -0.02 2.54 45.13
N GLY A 170 0.87 1.72 45.68
CA GLY A 170 0.75 1.05 46.97
C GLY A 170 1.54 -0.27 46.94
N ASN A 171 2.40 -0.64 47.87
CA ASN A 171 2.88 -0.05 49.13
C ASN A 171 4.30 -0.63 49.36
N VAL A 172 5.13 0.09 50.12
CA VAL A 172 6.26 -0.51 50.87
C VAL A 172 5.73 -0.99 52.22
#